data_AF-A0A1I3VYC1-F1
#
_entry.id   AF-A0A1I3VYC1-F1
#
_cell.length_a   1.000
_cell.length_b   1.000
_cell.length_c   1.000
_cell.angle_alpha   90.00
_cell.angle_beta   90.00
_cell.angle_gamma   90.00
#
_symmetry.space_group_name_H-M   'P 1'
#
loop_
_entity.id
_entity.type
_entity.pdbx_description
1 polymer ?
#
loop_
_entity_poly.entity_id
_entity_poly.type
_entity_poly.pdbx_seq_one_letter_code
_entity_poly.pdbx_strand_id
1 'polypeptide(L)'
;MSDFRYDVNGHLQQVIVHGTDSQGRPLTDTTADHTISYTTDAHGQVLQRDDVAAGGALTVTERYYYLDGNRIGDISNNGPSYPVGVRFRSAPMTGTRYATRLDTASLFLEIVSGRRAKYAPE
;
A
#
# COMPACT_ATOMS: atom_id res chain seq x y z
N MET A 1 -21.77 -7.29 -2.87
CA MET A 1 -21.49 -8.47 -3.74
C MET A 1 -20.28 -8.12 -4.59
N SER A 2 -19.44 -9.10 -4.97
CA SER A 2 -18.21 -8.81 -5.71
C SER A 2 -17.85 -9.91 -6.69
N ASP A 3 -17.33 -9.52 -7.85
CA ASP A 3 -16.79 -10.41 -8.87
C ASP A 3 -15.26 -10.40 -8.84
N PHE A 4 -14.64 -11.57 -9.00
CA PHE A 4 -13.19 -11.73 -8.93
C PHE A 4 -12.64 -12.24 -10.26
N ARG A 5 -11.51 -11.69 -10.70
CA ARG A 5 -10.80 -12.12 -11.91
C ARG A 5 -9.34 -12.44 -11.57
N TYR A 6 -8.87 -13.54 -12.13
CA TYR A 6 -7.55 -14.09 -11.85
C TYR A 6 -6.75 -14.23 -13.16
N ASP A 7 -5.43 -14.19 -13.05
CA ASP A 7 -4.52 -14.51 -14.15
C ASP A 7 -4.45 -16.02 -14.42
N VAL A 8 -3.69 -16.41 -15.44
CA VAL A 8 -3.47 -17.82 -15.81
C VAL A 8 -2.73 -18.63 -14.74
N ASN A 9 -2.02 -17.96 -13.83
CA ASN A 9 -1.31 -18.57 -12.71
C ASN A 9 -2.17 -18.62 -11.43
N GLY A 10 -3.41 -18.11 -11.48
CA GLY A 10 -4.35 -18.05 -10.36
C GLY A 10 -4.15 -16.86 -9.43
N HIS A 11 -3.33 -15.88 -9.78
CA HIS A 11 -3.16 -14.65 -9.00
C HIS A 11 -4.33 -13.69 -9.24
N LEU A 12 -4.77 -13.00 -8.19
CA LEU A 12 -5.84 -12.01 -8.29
C LEU A 12 -5.40 -10.82 -9.14
N GLN A 13 -6.12 -10.53 -10.22
CA GLN A 13 -5.87 -9.37 -11.08
C GLN A 13 -6.88 -8.25 -10.86
N GLN A 14 -8.13 -8.58 -10.59
CA GLN A 14 -9.18 -7.58 -10.50
C GLN A 14 -10.34 -8.03 -9.62
N VAL A 15 -10.93 -7.09 -8.90
CA VAL A 15 -12.18 -7.23 -8.17
C VAL A 15 -13.13 -6.14 -8.61
N ILE A 16 -14.36 -6.51 -8.99
CA ILE A 16 -15.45 -5.56 -9.17
C ILE A 16 -16.29 -5.60 -7.90
N VAL A 17 -16.37 -4.48 -7.19
CA VAL A 17 -17.17 -4.33 -5.97
C VAL A 17 -18.45 -3.61 -6.36
N HIS A 18 -19.58 -4.28 -6.22
CA HIS A 18 -20.87 -3.68 -6.55
C HIS A 18 -21.38 -2.80 -5.43
N GLY A 19 -21.90 -1.64 -5.80
CA GLY A 19 -22.57 -0.74 -4.87
C GLY A 19 -23.78 -1.41 -4.22
N THR A 20 -24.08 -1.07 -2.97
CA THR A 20 -25.23 -1.59 -2.24
C THR A 20 -26.11 -0.48 -1.68
N ASP A 21 -27.41 -0.77 -1.53
CA ASP A 21 -28.33 0.10 -0.79
C ASP A 21 -28.07 0.07 0.74
N SER A 22 -28.84 0.84 1.50
CA SER A 22 -28.73 0.90 2.96
C SER A 22 -29.03 -0.42 3.68
N GLN A 23 -29.58 -1.41 2.98
CA GLN A 23 -29.90 -2.75 3.47
C GLN A 23 -28.89 -3.80 2.96
N GLY A 24 -27.83 -3.39 2.26
CA GLY A 24 -26.77 -4.26 1.76
C GLY A 24 -27.14 -5.05 0.49
N ARG A 25 -28.26 -4.71 -0.17
CA ARG A 25 -28.66 -5.34 -1.44
C ARG A 25 -27.92 -4.67 -2.60
N PRO A 26 -27.47 -5.42 -3.62
CA PRO A 26 -26.83 -4.82 -4.80
C PRO A 26 -27.74 -3.78 -5.45
N LEU A 27 -27.16 -2.64 -5.82
CA LEU A 27 -27.85 -1.67 -6.66
C LEU A 27 -27.98 -2.24 -8.07
N THR A 28 -29.12 -1.96 -8.72
CA THR A 28 -29.35 -2.38 -10.12
C THR A 28 -28.52 -1.56 -11.11
N ASP A 29 -28.15 -0.34 -10.72
CA ASP A 29 -27.26 0.55 -11.47
C ASP A 29 -25.83 0.39 -10.97
N THR A 30 -24.88 0.39 -11.90
CA THR A 30 -23.45 0.22 -11.66
C THR A 30 -22.74 1.53 -11.32
N THR A 31 -23.45 2.66 -11.19
CA THR A 31 -22.84 3.97 -10.86
C THR A 31 -22.08 4.01 -9.54
N ALA A 32 -22.40 3.10 -8.62
CA ALA A 32 -21.72 2.95 -7.34
C ALA A 32 -20.72 1.78 -7.32
N ASP A 33 -20.42 1.19 -8.48
CA ASP A 33 -19.45 0.11 -8.58
C ASP A 33 -18.02 0.64 -8.57
N HIS A 34 -17.12 -0.19 -8.05
CA HIS A 34 -15.70 0.07 -8.01
C HIS A 34 -14.95 -1.09 -8.65
N THR A 35 -13.92 -0.76 -9.44
CA THR A 35 -13.00 -1.74 -10.02
C THR A 35 -11.65 -1.60 -9.35
N ILE A 36 -11.27 -2.62 -8.58
CA ILE A 36 -9.96 -2.70 -7.95
C ILE A 36 -9.08 -3.58 -8.82
N SER A 37 -7.96 -3.06 -9.30
CA SER A 37 -7.00 -3.80 -10.14
C SER A 37 -5.68 -3.99 -9.42
N TYR A 38 -5.04 -5.13 -9.66
CA TYR A 38 -3.82 -5.57 -8.98
C TYR A 38 -2.73 -5.89 -10.01
N THR A 39 -1.55 -5.33 -9.81
CA THR A 39 -0.34 -5.73 -10.52
C THR A 39 0.48 -6.59 -9.58
N THR A 40 0.73 -7.84 -9.94
CA THR A 40 1.50 -8.80 -9.13
C THR A 40 2.82 -9.18 -9.79
N ASP A 41 3.79 -9.62 -9.00
CA ASP A 41 4.99 -10.28 -9.51
C ASP A 41 4.75 -11.77 -9.82
N ALA A 42 5.80 -12.48 -10.24
CA ALA A 42 5.74 -13.90 -10.56
C ALA A 42 5.42 -14.81 -9.35
N HIS A 43 5.61 -14.31 -8.13
CA HIS A 43 5.31 -15.01 -6.88
C HIS A 43 3.93 -14.63 -6.32
N GLY A 44 3.14 -13.83 -7.04
CA GLY A 44 1.82 -13.38 -6.62
C GLY A 44 1.85 -12.23 -5.60
N GLN A 45 3.00 -11.59 -5.38
CA GLN A 45 3.11 -10.42 -4.51
C GLN A 45 2.50 -9.21 -5.21
N VAL A 46 1.56 -8.53 -4.58
CA VAL A 46 0.94 -7.33 -5.13
C VAL A 46 1.94 -6.17 -5.08
N LEU A 47 2.32 -5.64 -6.24
CA LEU A 47 3.20 -4.48 -6.38
C LEU A 47 2.40 -3.17 -6.45
N GLN A 48 1.20 -3.20 -7.02
CA GLN A 48 0.31 -2.05 -7.10
C GLN A 48 -1.16 -2.47 -6.97
N ARG A 49 -1.96 -1.62 -6.32
CA ARG A 49 -3.42 -1.70 -6.26
C ARG A 49 -4.01 -0.36 -6.67
N ASP A 50 -4.88 -0.38 -7.68
CA ASP A 50 -5.64 0.80 -8.10
C ASP A 50 -7.13 0.55 -7.89
N ASP A 51 -7.84 1.51 -7.31
CA ASP A 51 -9.30 1.52 -7.16
C ASP A 51 -9.89 2.60 -8.06
N VAL A 52 -10.73 2.18 -9.00
CA VAL A 52 -11.36 3.06 -9.99
C VAL A 52 -12.87 3.01 -9.80
N ALA A 53 -13.48 4.16 -9.53
CA ALA A 53 -14.94 4.26 -9.45
C ALA A 53 -15.57 4.06 -10.85
N ALA A 54 -16.86 3.72 -10.91
CA ALA A 54 -17.59 3.44 -12.15
C ALA A 54 -17.49 4.53 -13.24
N GLY A 55 -17.20 5.79 -12.88
CA GLY A 55 -16.93 6.89 -13.80
C GLY A 55 -15.51 6.93 -14.39
N GLY A 56 -14.66 5.95 -14.09
CA GLY A 56 -13.25 5.91 -14.53
C GLY A 56 -12.30 6.74 -13.68
N ALA A 57 -12.78 7.37 -12.61
CA ALA A 57 -11.94 8.17 -11.71
C ALA A 57 -11.12 7.25 -10.81
N LEU A 58 -9.79 7.41 -10.84
CA LEU A 58 -8.88 6.77 -9.89
C LEU A 58 -9.11 7.36 -8.50
N THR A 59 -9.61 6.56 -7.58
CA THR A 59 -9.90 6.96 -6.19
C THR A 59 -8.73 6.64 -5.29
N VAL A 60 -8.18 5.43 -5.39
CA VAL A 60 -7.02 4.97 -4.62
C VAL A 60 -5.96 4.42 -5.56
N THR A 61 -4.70 4.76 -5.31
CA THR A 61 -3.54 4.06 -5.88
C THR A 61 -2.54 3.79 -4.77
N GLU A 62 -2.14 2.54 -4.65
CA GLU A 62 -1.20 2.04 -3.65
C GLU A 62 -0.07 1.28 -4.34
N ARG A 63 1.17 1.57 -3.97
CA ARG A 63 2.34 0.80 -4.39
C ARG A 63 3.00 0.16 -3.20
N TYR A 64 3.35 -1.11 -3.32
CA TYR A 64 3.94 -1.90 -2.25
C TYR A 64 5.38 -2.28 -2.60
N TYR A 65 6.28 -2.15 -1.62
CA TYR A 65 7.69 -2.44 -1.79
C TYR A 65 8.09 -3.65 -0.95
N TYR A 66 8.85 -4.55 -1.55
CA TYR A 66 9.30 -5.78 -0.93
C TYR A 66 10.82 -5.91 -0.96
N LEU A 67 11.37 -6.53 0.08
CA LEU A 67 12.76 -6.98 0.15
C LEU A 67 12.77 -8.43 0.65
N ASP A 68 13.37 -9.33 -0.13
CA ASP A 68 13.39 -10.78 0.15
C ASP A 68 12.00 -11.35 0.47
N GLY A 69 11.00 -10.90 -0.30
CA GLY A 69 9.60 -11.29 -0.15
C GLY A 69 8.87 -10.66 1.05
N ASN A 70 9.53 -9.84 1.87
CA ASN A 70 8.91 -9.12 2.98
C ASN A 70 8.52 -7.71 2.57
N ARG A 71 7.27 -7.30 2.82
CA ARG A 71 6.82 -5.92 2.56
C ARG A 71 7.53 -4.96 3.52
N ILE A 72 8.28 -4.02 2.97
CA ILE A 72 9.05 -3.01 3.72
C ILE A 72 8.37 -1.65 3.79
N GLY A 73 7.35 -1.42 2.96
CA GLY A 73 6.60 -0.17 2.95
C GLY A 73 5.64 -0.06 1.79
N ASP A 74 4.99 1.09 1.73
CA ASP A 74 4.04 1.43 0.69
C ASP A 74 3.89 2.95 0.53
N ILE A 75 3.37 3.34 -0.63
CA ILE A 75 3.01 4.72 -0.94
C ILE A 75 1.57 4.70 -1.44
N SER A 76 0.72 5.56 -0.87
CA SER A 76 -0.71 5.66 -1.16
C SER A 76 -1.15 7.11 -1.32
N ASN A 77 -2.14 7.36 -2.16
CA ASN A 77 -2.88 8.64 -2.18
C ASN A 77 -4.01 8.68 -1.12
N ASN A 78 -4.24 7.60 -0.38
CA ASN A 78 -5.30 7.47 0.64
C ASN A 78 -4.79 7.67 2.08
N GLY A 79 -3.65 8.35 2.25
CA GLY A 79 -2.98 8.51 3.54
C GLY A 79 -2.11 7.31 3.95
N PRO A 80 -1.41 7.38 5.09
CA PRO A 80 -0.47 6.34 5.50
C PRO A 80 -1.18 5.01 5.80
N SER A 81 -0.88 3.98 5.00
CA SER A 81 -1.22 2.59 5.29
C SER A 81 -0.23 2.06 6.31
N TYR A 82 -0.36 2.45 7.58
CA TYR A 82 0.57 1.99 8.61
C TYR A 82 0.60 0.45 8.64
N PRO A 83 1.75 -0.20 8.38
CA PRO A 83 1.88 -1.60 8.72
C PRO A 83 1.76 -1.70 10.24
N VAL A 84 0.79 -2.49 10.70
CA VAL A 84 0.69 -2.92 12.09
C VAL A 84 2.04 -3.56 12.46
N GLY A 85 2.88 -2.84 13.21
CA GLY A 85 4.09 -3.41 13.81
C GLY A 85 5.34 -2.55 13.95
N VAL A 86 5.46 -1.37 13.33
CA VAL A 86 6.70 -0.56 13.49
C VAL A 86 6.53 0.48 14.60
N ARG A 87 6.90 0.12 15.85
CA ARG A 87 7.08 1.10 16.93
C ARG A 87 8.38 1.86 16.70
N PHE A 88 8.30 3.07 16.17
CA PHE A 88 9.43 4.01 16.18
C PHE A 88 9.67 4.48 17.62
N ARG A 89 10.73 3.96 18.26
CA ARG A 89 11.23 4.55 19.51
C ARG A 89 12.09 5.75 19.15
N SER A 90 11.60 6.96 19.43
CA SER A 90 12.40 8.18 19.35
C SER A 90 13.49 8.13 20.43
N ALA A 91 14.75 7.99 20.03
CA ALA A 91 15.86 8.44 20.87
C ALA A 91 16.01 9.95 20.70
N PRO A 92 16.29 10.73 21.77
CA PRO A 92 16.53 12.16 21.63
C PRO A 92 17.80 12.39 20.82
N MET A 93 17.66 12.79 19.55
CA MET A 93 18.78 13.28 18.76
C MET A 93 19.08 14.72 19.16
N THR A 94 20.19 14.90 19.88
CA THR A 94 20.80 16.20 20.13
C THR A 94 21.37 16.73 18.82
N GLY A 95 20.65 17.64 18.16
CA GLY A 95 21.12 18.26 16.92
C GLY A 95 20.11 19.24 16.36
N THR A 96 20.32 20.52 16.62
CA THR A 96 19.50 21.63 16.11
C THR A 96 19.61 21.75 14.59
N ARG A 97 18.52 21.52 13.85
CA ARG A 97 18.25 22.20 12.56
C ARG A 97 16.76 22.51 12.43
N TYR A 98 16.49 23.72 11.95
CA TYR A 98 15.23 24.45 11.99
C TYR A 98 14.15 23.86 11.07
N ALA A 99 12.91 23.93 11.55
CA ALA A 99 11.70 23.55 10.83
C ALA A 99 11.25 24.64 9.85
N THR A 100 10.65 24.25 8.72
CA THR A 100 9.59 25.03 8.08
C THR A 100 8.52 24.08 7.57
N ARG A 101 7.27 24.37 7.94
CA ARG A 101 6.04 23.75 7.40
C ARG A 101 6.23 23.33 5.95
N LEU A 102 5.94 22.06 5.63
CA LEU A 102 5.84 21.58 4.26
C LEU A 102 4.53 20.81 4.08
N ASP A 103 3.53 21.56 3.62
CA ASP A 103 2.78 21.15 2.44
C ASP A 103 3.73 20.57 1.39
N THR A 104 3.42 19.40 0.83
CA THR A 104 4.31 18.63 -0.06
C THR A 104 5.51 18.00 0.66
N ALA A 105 5.26 16.93 1.43
CA ALA A 105 6.34 16.18 2.06
C ALA A 105 7.15 15.37 1.02
N SER A 106 8.30 15.89 0.61
CA SER A 106 9.39 15.08 0.08
C SER A 106 10.00 14.29 1.25
N LEU A 107 9.76 12.98 1.28
CA LEU A 107 10.32 12.07 2.29
C LEU A 107 11.71 11.61 1.83
N PHE A 108 12.77 11.97 2.57
CA PHE A 108 14.09 11.38 2.38
C PHE A 108 14.19 10.07 3.17
N LEU A 109 14.49 8.96 2.47
CA LEU A 109 14.79 7.67 3.08
C LEU A 109 16.29 7.59 3.39
N GLU A 110 16.67 7.65 4.67
CA GLU A 110 18.03 7.32 5.11
C GLU A 110 18.09 5.84 5.50
N ILE A 111 18.72 5.01 4.68
CA ILE A 111 18.97 3.60 4.99
C ILE A 111 20.16 3.54 5.95
N VAL A 112 19.90 3.47 7.25
CA VAL A 112 20.94 3.16 8.24
C VAL A 112 21.19 1.65 8.21
N SER A 113 22.20 1.19 7.46
CA SER A 113 22.60 -0.22 7.47
C SER A 113 23.32 -0.57 8.78
N GLY A 114 22.58 -0.97 9.80
CA GLY A 114 23.13 -1.46 11.05
C GLY A 114 23.54 -2.94 10.98
N ARG A 115 24.63 -3.29 10.29
CA ARG A 115 25.28 -4.60 10.50
C ARG A 115 26.10 -4.54 11.79
N ARG A 116 25.55 -5.05 12.90
CA ARG A 116 26.37 -5.48 14.04
C ARG A 116 26.93 -6.87 13.75
N ALA A 117 28.08 -6.93 13.08
CA ALA A 117 28.92 -8.12 13.15
C ALA A 117 29.50 -8.18 14.58
N LYS A 118 29.01 -9.12 15.40
CA LYS A 118 29.70 -9.52 16.63
C LYS A 118 30.85 -10.45 16.21
N TYR A 119 32.07 -9.93 16.20
CA TYR A 119 33.26 -10.77 16.33
C TYR A 119 33.45 -11.11 17.81
N ALA A 120 33.65 -12.38 18.12
CA ALA A 120 34.22 -12.88 19.36
C ALA A 120 35.14 -14.07 19.02
N PRO A 121 36.18 -14.32 19.83
CA PRO A 121 37.52 -14.65 19.34
C PRO A 121 37.88 -16.14 19.48
N GLU A 122 38.87 -16.57 18.69
CA GLU A 122 40.00 -17.41 19.12
C GLU A 122 41.27 -16.89 18.44
#